data_AF-A0A5C7L6A7-F1
#
_entry.id   AF-A0A5C7L6A7-F1
#
_cell.length_a   1.000
_cell.length_b   1.000
_cell.length_c   1.000
_cell.angle_alpha   90.00
_cell.angle_beta   90.00
_cell.angle_gamma   90.00
#
_symmetry.space_group_name_H-M   'P 1'
#
loop_
_entity.id
_entity.type
_entity.pdbx_description
1 polymer ?
#
loop_
_entity_poly.entity_id
_entity_poly.type
_entity_poly.pdbx_seq_one_letter_code
_entity_poly.pdbx_strand_id
1 'polypeptide(L)'
;MKISNLTVSIRGPVRMALRAAAWLLLFPALAAQAGHYECSAGETLSADQRRCSGGGIPMYKADEIRVESATPRSDERAPPPASAAASGDLSPYFGVWRTSVPGAAWTSPSGYQGYDWLHVSAGVSAGDLIIRPDGTYLWASYGGKSGRWVRGDADYPIVLIDTVEKRRWKVGLDPKRTGGRELIVWDGDVYHYDGRR
;
A
#
# COMPACT_ATOMS: atom_id res chain seq x y z
N MET A 1 -30.31 25.10 -20.81
CA MET A 1 -29.00 24.41 -20.70
C MET A 1 -29.21 22.99 -21.23
N LYS A 2 -28.74 22.72 -22.46
CA LYS A 2 -29.02 21.50 -23.24
C LYS A 2 -27.69 20.76 -23.41
N ILE A 3 -27.61 19.51 -22.98
CA ILE A 3 -26.45 18.65 -23.20
C ILE A 3 -26.73 17.87 -24.48
N SER A 4 -25.97 18.16 -25.54
CA SER A 4 -26.02 17.44 -26.81
C SER A 4 -25.12 16.21 -26.73
N ASN A 5 -25.69 15.04 -27.01
CA ASN A 5 -24.96 13.80 -27.19
C ASN A 5 -24.15 13.85 -28.49
N LEU A 6 -22.85 13.56 -28.41
CA LEU A 6 -21.98 13.41 -29.58
C LEU A 6 -21.97 11.94 -30.01
N THR A 7 -22.58 11.64 -31.15
CA THR A 7 -22.47 10.34 -31.82
C THR A 7 -21.41 10.47 -32.92
N VAL A 8 -20.33 9.69 -32.83
CA VAL A 8 -19.32 9.59 -33.89
C VAL A 8 -19.50 8.24 -34.58
N SER A 9 -19.84 8.29 -35.87
CA SER A 9 -19.91 7.15 -36.78
C SER A 9 -18.69 7.19 -37.69
N ILE A 10 -17.93 6.11 -37.78
CA ILE A 10 -16.85 5.95 -38.76
C ILE A 10 -17.10 4.66 -39.54
N ARG A 11 -17.45 4.80 -40.81
CA ARG A 11 -17.44 3.74 -41.83
C ARG A 11 -16.13 3.83 -42.61
N GLY A 12 -15.51 2.68 -42.88
CA GLY A 12 -14.71 2.47 -44.10
C GLY A 12 -13.34 1.82 -43.90
N PRO A 13 -12.89 0.96 -44.83
CA PRO A 13 -11.99 -0.14 -44.53
C PRO A 13 -10.54 0.17 -44.88
N VAL A 14 -9.60 -0.27 -44.05
CA VAL A 14 -8.20 -0.43 -44.46
C VAL A 14 -7.79 -1.88 -44.18
N ARG A 15 -7.70 -2.65 -45.26
CA ARG A 15 -6.96 -3.91 -45.28
C ARG A 15 -5.48 -3.56 -45.23
N MET A 16 -4.80 -3.90 -44.15
CA MET A 16 -3.37 -4.15 -44.16
C MET A 16 -3.11 -5.47 -43.44
N ALA A 17 -2.67 -6.43 -44.23
CA ALA A 17 -2.11 -7.68 -43.75
C ALA A 17 -0.78 -7.36 -43.07
N LEU A 18 -0.70 -7.59 -41.76
CA LEU A 18 0.56 -7.74 -41.06
C LEU A 18 0.48 -8.98 -40.19
N ARG A 19 1.44 -9.87 -40.40
CA ARG A 19 1.64 -11.13 -39.68
C ARG A 19 1.73 -10.86 -38.18
N ALA A 20 0.70 -11.24 -37.42
CA ALA A 20 0.77 -11.30 -35.96
C ALA A 20 1.20 -12.71 -35.56
N ALA A 21 2.41 -12.81 -35.01
CA ALA A 21 2.87 -13.99 -34.31
C ALA A 21 1.92 -14.30 -33.16
N ALA A 22 1.45 -15.54 -33.10
CA ALA A 22 0.66 -16.07 -32.00
C ALA A 22 1.52 -16.12 -30.73
N TRP A 23 1.43 -15.07 -29.91
CA TRP A 23 1.77 -15.14 -28.50
C TRP A 23 0.47 -15.32 -27.74
N LEU A 24 0.14 -16.59 -27.45
CA LEU A 24 -0.82 -16.96 -26.41
C LEU A 24 -0.29 -16.39 -25.10
N LEU A 25 -0.81 -15.23 -24.70
CA LEU A 25 -0.67 -14.73 -23.34
C LEU A 25 -1.43 -15.71 -22.43
N LEU A 26 -0.68 -16.57 -21.74
CA LEU A 26 -1.11 -17.13 -20.47
C LEU A 26 -1.28 -15.96 -19.49
N PHE A 27 -2.47 -15.36 -19.48
CA PHE A 27 -2.94 -14.73 -18.27
C PHE A 27 -3.28 -15.87 -17.31
N PRO A 28 -2.64 -15.97 -16.13
CA PRO A 28 -3.24 -16.76 -15.07
C PRO A 28 -4.61 -16.13 -14.81
N ALA A 29 -5.66 -16.88 -15.08
CA ALA A 29 -6.97 -16.54 -14.59
C ALA A 29 -6.81 -16.30 -13.08
N LEU A 30 -7.08 -15.08 -12.62
CA LEU A 30 -7.42 -14.89 -11.21
C LEU A 30 -8.60 -15.84 -10.97
N ALA A 31 -8.32 -16.98 -10.36
CA ALA A 31 -9.36 -17.78 -9.76
C ALA A 31 -10.01 -16.85 -8.73
N ALA A 32 -11.21 -16.35 -9.05
CA ALA A 32 -12.05 -15.72 -8.04
C ALA A 32 -12.16 -16.76 -6.92
N GLN A 33 -11.60 -16.45 -5.75
CA GLN A 33 -11.82 -17.27 -4.56
C GLN A 33 -13.33 -17.37 -4.38
N ALA A 34 -13.83 -18.59 -4.48
CA ALA A 34 -15.26 -18.88 -4.40
C ALA A 34 -15.69 -18.70 -2.95
N GLY A 35 -15.99 -17.47 -2.54
CA GLY A 35 -16.66 -17.25 -1.26
C GLY A 35 -18.07 -17.85 -1.31
N HIS A 36 -18.54 -18.29 -0.15
CA HIS A 36 -19.88 -18.89 -0.01
C HIS A 36 -20.86 -17.86 0.55
N TYR A 37 -22.12 -17.94 0.12
CA TYR A 37 -23.19 -17.11 0.65
C TYR A 37 -23.92 -17.88 1.75
N GLU A 38 -24.02 -17.31 2.94
CA GLU A 38 -24.75 -17.89 4.07
C GLU A 38 -25.97 -17.04 4.41
N CYS A 39 -27.05 -17.72 4.78
CA CYS A 39 -28.23 -17.11 5.36
C CYS A 39 -28.14 -17.13 6.89
N SER A 40 -28.85 -16.21 7.56
CA SER A 40 -28.88 -16.08 9.02
C SER A 40 -29.32 -17.33 9.79
N ALA A 41 -29.87 -18.34 9.11
CA ALA A 41 -30.24 -19.64 9.67
C ALA A 41 -29.17 -20.75 9.48
N GLY A 42 -27.97 -20.40 8.99
CA GLY A 42 -26.90 -21.37 8.69
C GLY A 42 -27.10 -22.15 7.38
N GLU A 43 -28.07 -21.74 6.55
CA GLU A 43 -28.28 -22.31 5.22
C GLU A 43 -27.21 -21.76 4.26
N THR A 44 -26.43 -22.66 3.65
CA THR A 44 -25.46 -22.32 2.60
C THR A 44 -26.17 -22.30 1.25
N LEU A 45 -26.07 -21.20 0.51
CA LEU A 45 -26.72 -21.07 -0.79
C LEU A 45 -25.77 -21.43 -1.93
N SER A 46 -26.35 -21.99 -2.99
CA SER A 46 -25.69 -22.11 -4.29
C SER A 46 -25.49 -20.73 -4.93
N ALA A 47 -24.44 -20.58 -5.75
CA ALA A 47 -24.06 -19.33 -6.39
C ALA A 47 -25.18 -18.68 -7.25
N ASP A 48 -26.19 -19.46 -7.65
CA ASP A 48 -27.30 -19.00 -8.47
C ASP A 48 -28.51 -18.46 -7.68
N GLN A 49 -28.55 -18.63 -6.35
CA GLN A 49 -29.67 -18.17 -5.51
C GLN A 49 -29.46 -16.74 -4.99
N ARG A 50 -30.39 -15.85 -5.34
CA ARG A 50 -30.37 -14.43 -4.92
C ARG A 50 -31.08 -14.12 -3.60
N ARG A 51 -31.76 -15.11 -2.99
CA ARG A 51 -32.55 -14.93 -1.76
C ARG A 51 -32.52 -16.18 -0.88
N CYS A 52 -32.54 -15.96 0.43
CA CYS A 52 -32.72 -17.00 1.43
C CYS A 52 -34.17 -17.49 1.46
N SER A 53 -34.40 -18.71 1.95
CA SER A 53 -35.72 -19.34 2.08
C SER A 53 -36.71 -18.52 2.93
N GLY A 54 -36.20 -17.67 3.84
CA GLY A 54 -37.00 -16.73 4.65
C GLY A 54 -37.19 -15.32 4.06
N GLY A 55 -36.85 -15.10 2.78
CA GLY A 55 -36.90 -13.78 2.15
C GLY A 55 -35.75 -12.84 2.52
N GLY A 56 -34.82 -13.29 3.38
CA GLY A 56 -33.61 -12.57 3.75
C GLY A 56 -32.63 -12.40 2.58
N ILE A 57 -31.80 -11.36 2.68
CA ILE A 57 -30.71 -11.11 1.73
C ILE A 57 -29.53 -12.01 2.13
N PRO A 58 -29.01 -12.85 1.22
CA PRO A 58 -27.89 -13.71 1.53
C PRO A 58 -26.61 -12.90 1.70
N MET A 59 -25.80 -13.28 2.67
CA MET A 59 -24.60 -12.55 3.05
C MET A 59 -23.37 -13.28 2.53
N TYR A 60 -22.47 -12.54 1.87
CA TYR A 60 -21.18 -13.09 1.45
C TYR A 60 -20.31 -13.33 2.68
N LYS A 61 -19.80 -14.56 2.84
CA LYS A 61 -18.83 -14.92 3.86
C LYS A 61 -17.48 -15.12 3.15
N ALA A 62 -16.55 -14.20 3.41
CA ALA A 62 -15.18 -14.36 2.97
C ALA A 62 -14.52 -15.47 3.79
N ASP A 63 -13.72 -16.31 3.13
CA ASP A 63 -12.82 -17.20 3.85
C ASP A 63 -11.83 -16.35 4.66
N GLU A 64 -11.80 -16.59 5.97
CA GLU A 64 -10.94 -15.85 6.86
C GLU A 64 -9.47 -16.19 6.56
N ILE A 65 -8.72 -15.21 6.06
CA ILE A 65 -7.27 -15.35 5.89
C ILE A 65 -6.68 -15.40 7.30
N ARG A 66 -6.18 -16.57 7.70
CA ARG A 66 -5.40 -16.72 8.93
C ARG A 66 -4.14 -15.89 8.80
N VAL A 67 -4.15 -14.69 9.38
CA VAL A 67 -2.94 -13.90 9.61
C VAL A 67 -2.22 -14.55 10.79
N GLU A 68 -1.01 -15.07 10.58
CA GLU A 68 -0.14 -15.46 11.68
C GLU A 68 0.03 -14.25 12.61
N SER A 69 -0.46 -14.39 13.84
CA SER A 69 -0.50 -13.33 14.84
C SER A 69 0.88 -12.72 15.02
N ALA A 70 1.04 -11.45 14.64
CA ALA A 70 2.25 -10.70 14.93
C ALA A 70 2.30 -10.45 16.44
N THR A 71 3.32 -10.99 17.10
CA THR A 71 3.54 -10.83 18.54
C THR A 71 3.71 -9.34 18.87
N PRO A 72 3.00 -8.78 19.88
CA PRO A 72 3.21 -7.41 20.32
C PRO A 72 4.62 -7.25 20.87
N ARG A 73 5.44 -6.44 20.21
CA ARG A 73 6.80 -6.10 20.68
C ARG A 73 6.68 -5.00 21.74
N SER A 74 6.71 -5.41 23.00
CA SER A 74 6.98 -4.51 24.12
C SER A 74 8.48 -4.32 24.23
N ASP A 75 9.02 -3.30 23.56
CA ASP A 75 10.38 -2.81 23.83
C ASP A 75 10.43 -1.32 23.49
N GLU A 76 10.08 -0.46 24.46
CA GLU A 76 10.53 0.92 24.48
C GLU A 76 12.04 0.89 24.75
N ARG A 77 12.79 0.70 23.66
CA ARG A 77 14.22 0.54 23.67
C ARG A 77 14.85 1.93 23.82
N ALA A 78 15.65 2.09 24.87
CA ALA A 78 16.56 3.22 25.01
C ALA A 78 17.28 3.50 23.67
N PRO A 79 17.51 4.79 23.33
CA PRO A 79 18.11 5.15 22.05
C PRO A 79 19.40 4.33 21.85
N PRO A 80 19.51 3.56 20.75
CA PRO A 80 20.68 2.74 20.55
C PRO A 80 21.92 3.64 20.57
N PRO A 81 23.02 3.22 21.23
CA PRO A 81 24.30 3.90 21.07
C PRO A 81 24.59 3.98 19.57
N ALA A 82 25.13 5.11 19.12
CA ALA A 82 25.43 5.37 17.71
C ALA A 82 26.12 4.16 17.07
N SER A 83 25.32 3.32 16.39
CA SER A 83 25.81 2.12 15.74
C SER A 83 26.80 2.56 14.69
N ALA A 84 27.95 1.88 14.63
CA ALA A 84 28.99 2.13 13.64
C ALA A 84 28.34 2.31 12.27
N ALA A 85 28.39 3.54 11.75
CA ALA A 85 27.72 3.94 10.53
C ALA A 85 28.00 2.89 9.45
N ALA A 86 26.96 2.22 8.96
CA ALA A 86 27.11 1.27 7.88
C ALA A 86 27.77 2.03 6.72
N SER A 87 29.01 1.66 6.37
CA SER A 87 29.78 2.28 5.29
C SER A 87 29.29 1.80 3.93
N GLY A 88 27.96 1.75 3.75
CA GLY A 88 27.29 1.38 2.52
C GLY A 88 27.20 2.58 1.56
N ASP A 89 27.15 2.28 0.28
CA ASP A 89 26.82 3.27 -0.75
C ASP A 89 25.40 3.81 -0.54
N LEU A 90 25.28 5.15 -0.47
CA LEU A 90 24.00 5.84 -0.29
C LEU A 90 23.41 6.33 -1.62
N SER A 91 24.12 6.15 -2.74
CA SER A 91 23.67 6.57 -4.07
C SER A 91 22.25 6.09 -4.42
N PRO A 92 21.83 4.86 -4.05
CA PRO A 92 20.46 4.38 -4.29
C PRO A 92 19.36 5.16 -3.57
N TYR A 93 19.69 5.99 -2.57
CA TYR A 93 18.70 6.77 -1.83
C TYR A 93 18.53 8.18 -2.39
N PHE A 94 19.51 8.70 -3.14
CA PHE A 94 19.47 10.07 -3.64
C PHE A 94 18.55 10.22 -4.86
N GLY A 95 17.79 11.31 -4.88
CA GLY A 95 16.85 11.61 -5.95
C GLY A 95 15.49 12.05 -5.43
N VAL A 96 14.48 11.95 -6.28
CA VAL A 96 13.09 12.28 -5.99
C VAL A 96 12.31 10.99 -5.79
N TRP A 97 11.53 10.93 -4.71
CA TRP A 97 10.69 9.81 -4.33
C TRP A 97 9.27 10.30 -4.13
N ARG A 98 8.32 9.80 -4.91
CA ARG A 98 6.90 9.99 -4.69
C ARG A 98 6.48 9.15 -3.50
N THR A 99 6.15 9.80 -2.40
CA THR A 99 5.77 9.11 -1.16
C THR A 99 4.26 8.95 -1.04
N SER A 100 3.84 7.90 -0.35
CA SER A 100 2.46 7.66 0.05
C SER A 100 2.38 7.11 1.47
N VAL A 101 1.23 7.31 2.11
CA VAL A 101 0.82 6.54 3.27
C VAL A 101 0.12 5.29 2.73
N PRO A 102 0.60 4.08 3.05
CA PRO A 102 -0.02 2.87 2.57
C PRO A 102 -1.43 2.70 3.13
N GLY A 103 -2.26 2.03 2.34
CA GLY A 103 -3.58 1.62 2.79
C GLY A 103 -3.50 0.60 3.92
N ALA A 104 -4.54 0.56 4.74
CA ALA A 104 -4.67 -0.40 5.84
C ALA A 104 -6.10 -0.92 5.88
N ALA A 105 -6.26 -2.19 6.26
CA ALA A 105 -7.55 -2.77 6.56
C ALA A 105 -7.50 -3.39 7.96
N TRP A 106 -8.51 -3.12 8.78
CA TRP A 106 -8.60 -3.67 10.13
C TRP A 106 -10.05 -3.89 10.54
N THR A 107 -10.29 -4.78 11.48
CA THR A 107 -11.61 -5.02 12.05
C THR A 107 -11.74 -4.39 13.43
N SER A 108 -12.95 -4.02 13.82
CA SER A 108 -13.28 -3.63 15.19
C SER A 108 -14.61 -4.26 15.61
N PRO A 109 -14.81 -4.60 16.89
CA PRO A 109 -16.07 -5.14 17.37
C PRO A 109 -17.26 -4.29 16.93
N SER A 110 -18.28 -4.92 16.35
CA SER A 110 -19.56 -4.25 16.17
C SER A 110 -20.41 -4.36 17.43
N GLY A 111 -21.37 -3.45 17.61
CA GLY A 111 -22.37 -3.58 18.68
C GLY A 111 -23.37 -4.72 18.45
N TYR A 112 -23.25 -5.46 17.34
CA TYR A 112 -24.10 -6.58 16.97
C TYR A 112 -23.35 -7.90 17.18
N GLN A 113 -23.99 -8.83 17.91
CA GLN A 113 -23.38 -10.11 18.23
C GLN A 113 -23.08 -10.91 16.95
N GLY A 114 -21.82 -11.35 16.81
CA GLY A 114 -21.36 -12.13 15.65
C GLY A 114 -20.92 -11.29 14.44
N TYR A 115 -20.77 -9.97 14.59
CA TYR A 115 -20.33 -9.09 13.52
C TYR A 115 -19.19 -8.17 13.97
N ASP A 116 -18.28 -7.89 13.04
CA ASP A 116 -17.23 -6.87 13.16
C ASP A 116 -17.37 -5.83 12.05
N TRP A 117 -16.97 -4.60 12.35
CA TRP A 117 -16.81 -3.56 11.34
C TRP A 117 -15.47 -3.73 10.65
N LEU A 118 -15.47 -3.89 9.32
CA LEU A 118 -14.27 -3.81 8.50
C LEU A 118 -14.01 -2.35 8.11
N HIS A 119 -12.87 -1.83 8.51
CA HIS A 119 -12.36 -0.52 8.11
C HIS A 119 -11.35 -0.71 6.99
N VAL A 120 -11.44 0.11 5.96
CA VAL A 120 -10.50 0.11 4.83
C VAL A 120 -10.05 1.54 4.57
N SER A 121 -8.75 1.77 4.62
CA SER A 121 -8.07 2.97 4.16
C SER A 121 -7.37 2.66 2.83
N ALA A 122 -7.68 3.40 1.78
CA ALA A 122 -7.07 3.22 0.46
C ALA A 122 -5.61 3.72 0.38
N GLY A 123 -5.08 4.31 1.45
CA GLY A 123 -3.83 5.03 1.42
C GLY A 123 -3.97 6.39 0.73
N VAL A 124 -2.95 7.23 0.83
CA VAL A 124 -2.96 8.58 0.24
C VAL A 124 -1.56 9.02 -0.17
N SER A 125 -1.43 9.80 -1.22
CA SER A 125 -0.14 10.40 -1.60
C SER A 125 0.32 11.39 -0.52
N ALA A 126 1.61 11.33 -0.17
CA ALA A 126 2.28 12.14 0.84
C ALA A 126 3.36 13.06 0.22
N GLY A 127 3.22 13.38 -1.07
CA GLY A 127 4.09 14.29 -1.80
C GLY A 127 5.50 13.75 -2.09
N ASP A 128 6.32 14.58 -2.70
CA ASP A 128 7.67 14.20 -3.12
C ASP A 128 8.70 14.41 -2.00
N LEU A 129 9.50 13.38 -1.73
CA LEU A 129 10.70 13.41 -0.90
C LEU A 129 11.94 13.49 -1.79
N ILE A 130 12.70 14.56 -1.65
CA ILE A 130 13.95 14.80 -2.36
C ILE A 130 15.10 14.63 -1.38
N ILE A 131 15.93 13.60 -1.58
CA ILE A 131 17.14 13.37 -0.78
C ILE A 131 18.36 13.73 -1.61
N ARG A 132 19.16 14.67 -1.12
CA ARG A 132 20.34 15.17 -1.84
C ARG A 132 21.64 14.61 -1.25
N PRO A 133 22.68 14.39 -2.07
CA PRO A 133 23.98 13.90 -1.58
C PRO A 133 24.72 14.92 -0.70
N ASP A 134 24.33 16.19 -0.72
CA ASP A 134 24.91 17.29 0.10
C ASP A 134 24.54 17.25 1.59
N GLY A 135 23.78 16.23 2.02
CA GLY A 135 23.31 16.11 3.39
C GLY A 135 21.97 16.80 3.66
N THR A 136 21.27 17.31 2.63
CA THR A 136 19.97 17.97 2.78
C THR A 136 18.81 17.16 2.21
N TYR A 137 17.59 17.47 2.65
CA TYR A 137 16.37 16.93 2.07
C TYR A 137 15.24 17.98 2.05
N LEU A 138 14.29 17.77 1.13
CA LEU A 138 13.02 18.49 1.06
C LEU A 138 11.91 17.45 0.92
N TRP A 139 10.81 17.60 1.64
CA TRP A 139 9.68 16.69 1.57
C TRP A 139 8.37 17.46 1.57
N ALA A 140 7.63 17.37 0.47
CA ALA A 140 6.32 17.97 0.31
C ALA A 140 5.20 17.15 1.00
N SER A 141 5.48 16.63 2.20
CA SER A 141 4.50 15.94 3.04
C SER A 141 3.54 16.93 3.70
N TYR A 142 2.54 16.41 4.42
CA TYR A 142 1.63 17.21 5.22
C TYR A 142 2.43 18.13 6.17
N GLY A 143 2.29 19.45 5.98
CA GLY A 143 3.01 20.47 6.74
C GLY A 143 4.33 20.93 6.12
N GLY A 144 4.88 20.21 5.13
CA GLY A 144 6.14 20.53 4.46
C GLY A 144 7.35 20.36 5.39
N LYS A 145 8.27 19.46 5.04
CA LYS A 145 9.47 19.18 5.84
C LYS A 145 10.72 19.48 5.06
N SER A 146 11.73 20.00 5.72
CA SER A 146 13.05 20.16 5.13
C SER A 146 14.10 20.16 6.24
N GLY A 147 15.31 19.79 5.90
CA GLY A 147 16.37 19.74 6.89
C GLY A 147 17.61 19.04 6.39
N ARG A 148 18.36 18.50 7.35
CA ARG A 148 19.55 17.70 7.08
C ARG A 148 19.27 16.25 7.36
N TRP A 149 19.98 15.37 6.67
CA TRP A 149 20.02 13.96 7.00
C TRP A 149 21.40 13.56 7.51
N VAL A 150 21.43 12.49 8.29
CA VAL A 150 22.65 11.87 8.81
C VAL A 150 22.66 10.39 8.48
N ARG A 151 23.85 9.76 8.55
CA ARG A 151 23.94 8.31 8.44
C ARG A 151 23.25 7.63 9.61
N GLY A 152 22.46 6.61 9.30
CA GLY A 152 21.83 5.73 10.28
C GLY A 152 22.54 4.40 10.42
N ASP A 153 21.75 3.37 10.73
CA ASP A 153 22.21 1.99 10.89
C ASP A 153 22.11 1.21 9.57
N ALA A 154 22.39 -0.09 9.61
CA ALA A 154 22.39 -0.94 8.41
C ALA A 154 20.99 -1.11 7.79
N ASP A 155 19.93 -1.11 8.61
CA ASP A 155 18.55 -1.29 8.16
C ASP A 155 17.98 0.02 7.61
N TYR A 156 18.40 1.14 8.19
CA TYR A 156 18.00 2.50 7.81
C TYR A 156 19.22 3.41 7.63
N PRO A 157 19.91 3.34 6.47
CA PRO A 157 21.17 4.04 6.25
C PRO A 157 21.07 5.57 6.26
N ILE A 158 19.86 6.12 6.09
CA ILE A 158 19.59 7.55 6.14
C ILE A 158 18.62 7.86 7.27
N VAL A 159 18.92 8.88 8.07
CA VAL A 159 17.99 9.43 9.06
C VAL A 159 17.77 10.91 8.75
N LEU A 160 16.55 11.27 8.37
CA LEU A 160 16.14 12.65 8.16
C LEU A 160 15.87 13.31 9.52
N ILE A 161 16.47 14.47 9.74
CA ILE A 161 16.29 15.25 10.97
C ILE A 161 15.32 16.39 10.65
N ASP A 162 14.09 16.27 11.13
CA ASP A 162 13.08 17.32 11.06
C ASP A 162 13.27 18.26 12.25
N THR A 163 13.73 19.48 11.96
CA THR A 163 13.99 20.50 12.99
C THR A 163 12.72 21.19 13.49
N VAL A 164 11.62 21.12 12.73
CA VAL A 164 10.34 21.75 13.08
C VAL A 164 9.59 20.89 14.10
N GLU A 165 9.45 19.60 13.82
CA GLU A 165 8.73 18.66 14.69
C GLU A 165 9.63 17.95 15.71
N LYS A 166 10.94 18.19 15.65
CA LYS A 166 11.97 17.47 16.43
C LYS A 166 11.87 15.95 16.27
N ARG A 167 11.43 15.50 15.08
CA ARG A 167 11.28 14.08 14.73
C ARG A 167 12.47 13.60 13.90
N ARG A 168 12.73 12.30 13.99
CA ARG A 168 13.74 11.61 13.20
C ARG A 168 13.08 10.55 12.36
N TRP A 169 13.24 10.64 11.05
CA TRP A 169 12.66 9.71 10.10
C TRP A 169 13.74 8.81 9.55
N LYS A 170 13.65 7.52 9.86
CA LYS A 170 14.54 6.49 9.37
C LYS A 170 14.14 6.13 7.94
N VAL A 171 15.12 6.02 7.06
CA VAL A 171 14.92 5.78 5.63
C VAL A 171 15.72 4.57 5.20
N GLY A 172 15.03 3.58 4.65
CA GLY A 172 15.57 2.33 4.14
C GLY A 172 15.01 2.03 2.75
N LEU A 173 15.59 1.06 2.06
CA LEU A 173 14.97 0.44 0.90
C LEU A 173 14.29 -0.86 1.34
N ASP A 174 13.25 -1.29 0.62
CA ASP A 174 12.57 -2.57 0.86
C ASP A 174 13.13 -3.68 -0.04
N PRO A 175 14.19 -4.41 0.37
CA PRO A 175 14.72 -5.50 -0.43
C PRO A 175 13.75 -6.68 -0.51
N LYS A 176 12.95 -6.91 0.54
CA LYS A 176 12.14 -8.13 0.69
C LYS A 176 10.93 -8.11 -0.22
N ARG A 177 10.22 -6.98 -0.29
CA ARG A 177 8.97 -6.87 -1.07
C ARG A 177 9.24 -6.43 -2.50
N THR A 178 10.22 -5.55 -2.71
CA THR A 178 10.36 -4.85 -4.00
C THR A 178 11.72 -5.04 -4.67
N GLY A 179 12.66 -5.73 -4.02
CA GLY A 179 14.04 -5.85 -4.50
C GLY A 179 14.81 -4.54 -4.40
N GLY A 180 14.45 -3.65 -3.45
CA GLY A 180 15.14 -2.38 -3.22
C GLY A 180 14.70 -1.24 -4.15
N ARG A 181 13.54 -1.37 -4.79
CA ARG A 181 12.98 -0.34 -5.68
C ARG A 181 12.07 0.66 -4.96
N GLU A 182 11.55 0.26 -3.80
CA GLU A 182 10.76 1.14 -2.94
C GLU A 182 11.57 1.60 -1.73
N LEU A 183 11.37 2.86 -1.39
CA LEU A 183 11.86 3.50 -0.19
C LEU A 183 10.83 3.31 0.92
N ILE A 184 11.29 3.04 2.14
CA ILE A 184 10.48 3.04 3.35
C ILE A 184 10.96 4.20 4.21
N VAL A 185 10.04 5.07 4.61
CA VAL A 185 10.26 6.07 5.66
C VAL A 185 9.54 5.63 6.91
N TRP A 186 10.22 5.55 8.04
CA TRP A 186 9.66 5.10 9.31
C TRP A 186 10.05 6.05 10.44
N ASP A 187 9.11 6.41 11.32
CA ASP A 187 9.40 7.30 12.46
C ASP A 187 9.97 6.60 13.69
N GLY A 188 10.06 5.26 13.65
CA GLY A 188 10.49 4.44 14.78
C GLY A 188 9.35 3.83 15.57
N ASP A 189 8.10 4.16 15.24
CA ASP A 189 6.93 3.70 15.96
C ASP A 189 5.83 3.24 14.97
N VAL A 190 4.84 4.09 14.69
CA VAL A 190 3.60 3.70 14.00
C VAL A 190 3.56 4.17 12.54
N TYR A 191 4.21 5.28 12.21
CA TYR A 191 4.05 5.89 10.89
C TYR A 191 5.09 5.35 9.93
N HIS A 192 4.60 4.75 8.84
CA HIS A 192 5.42 4.36 7.71
C HIS A 192 4.88 4.94 6.41
N TYR A 193 5.79 5.43 5.57
CA TYR A 193 5.52 5.85 4.21
C TYR A 193 6.27 4.93 3.26
N ASP A 194 5.67 4.64 2.11
CA ASP A 194 6.35 4.04 0.99
C ASP A 194 6.71 5.12 -0.03
N GLY A 195 7.84 4.93 -0.73
CA GLY A 195 8.36 5.87 -1.72
C GLY A 195 8.74 5.15 -3.00
N ARG A 196 8.34 5.71 -4.15
CA ARG A 196 8.68 5.20 -5.49
C ARG A 196 9.37 6.28 -6.31
N ARG A 197 10.32 5.89 -7.17
CA ARG A 197 10.92 6.79 -8.17
C ARG A 197 10.03 6.92 -9.40
#